data_AF-A0A954Q1E4-F1
#
_entry.id   AF-A0A954Q1E4-F1
#
_cell.length_a   1.000
_cell.length_b   1.000
_cell.length_c   1.000
_cell.angle_alpha   90.00
_cell.angle_beta   90.00
_cell.angle_gamma   90.00
#
_symmetry.space_group_name_H-M   'P 1'
#
loop_
_entity.id
_entity.type
_entity.pdbx_description
1 polymer ?
#
loop_
_entity_poly.entity_id
_entity_poly.type
_entity_poly.pdbx_seq_one_letter_code
_entity_poly.pdbx_strand_id
1 'polypeptide(L)'
;MNLIGQSVGLWDDPRLVYAVAIVGIVLLAVTVWLFRRAKRDGRAAGTICLILALALHAALIWLVPYQAEKNGGSASIAPDADTPGVDALTFSTFDPELAIDEASGQDESPAIAPLPVAELDDLLNEPLDTTPPAEDVSVETPVEDETVEPDDQTAPVELTTTPQSLSPPPEIQSDPALETIAQQLDSSLDELLKSQVHVDENASAPEDQPAGVDMNADVAPAIVGNQTPSPVPTATTEQSPTTAQNTATTQSSAAVVPGSEKADFANRVGAAKQVALTQTGGDAETEAAVQAALRFLAESQRRDGAWDPRASGAGVERRPLGESRFGAGTKSTSGLTGLALLAMMGAGNTHMSGDYADNVYRGLAYLIQNQNPDGSLSGEATIYAASYCHSMAALSVCEAAVMTGDASAIESSRRAIDHTIRMQHPVTGGWRYTRGDPGDLSQLGWQAMVLDAGKRAGISIRRDNVAGVARFLRSVRAGSGGLACYRPGEATSRTMTAEALATRLLIGEDVPEREIAEAERYLLQSLPGSGQDNYYYWYYATVALHQLQDDAWQRWNTALKNRLLATQRPDGSWPAGTVWGGYGGTVYTTSMATLCPETYYRHAIRDSNARIATRP
;
A
#
# COMPACT_ATOMS: atom_id res chain seq x y z
N MET A 1 -3.51 -39.62 -54.38
CA MET A 1 -3.03 -38.31 -54.88
C MET A 1 -3.89 -37.22 -54.26
N ASN A 2 -3.44 -36.59 -53.18
CA ASN A 2 -4.05 -35.37 -52.65
C ASN A 2 -3.11 -34.20 -52.94
N LEU A 3 -3.39 -33.46 -54.01
CA LEU A 3 -2.74 -32.19 -54.33
C LEU A 3 -3.64 -31.06 -53.83
N ILE A 4 -3.52 -30.74 -52.55
CA ILE A 4 -3.97 -29.45 -52.01
C ILE A 4 -2.71 -28.78 -51.48
N GLY A 5 -2.10 -27.94 -52.32
CA GLY A 5 -0.90 -27.22 -51.95
C GLY A 5 -1.22 -26.19 -50.87
N GLN A 6 -0.40 -26.14 -49.81
CA GLN A 6 -0.41 -25.01 -48.89
C GLN A 6 0.04 -23.76 -49.65
N SER A 7 -0.90 -22.89 -49.99
CA SER A 7 -0.58 -21.52 -50.39
C SER A 7 -0.11 -20.78 -49.14
N VAL A 8 1.21 -20.64 -48.99
CA VAL A 8 1.80 -19.73 -48.00
C VAL A 8 1.19 -18.34 -48.21
N GLY A 9 0.58 -17.78 -47.18
CA GLY A 9 -0.02 -16.47 -47.25
C GLY A 9 1.05 -15.42 -47.54
N LEU A 10 0.74 -14.44 -48.39
CA LEU A 10 1.68 -13.35 -48.69
C LEU A 10 2.18 -12.63 -47.42
N TRP A 11 1.38 -12.64 -46.35
CA TRP A 11 1.65 -12.00 -45.07
C TRP A 11 2.36 -12.91 -44.04
N ASP A 12 2.67 -14.16 -44.39
CA ASP A 12 3.41 -15.10 -43.52
C ASP A 12 4.94 -14.85 -43.57
N ASP A 13 5.46 -14.08 -44.54
CA ASP A 13 6.86 -13.63 -44.55
C ASP A 13 7.01 -12.36 -43.68
N PRO A 14 7.65 -12.45 -42.49
CA PRO A 14 7.85 -11.28 -41.63
C PRO A 14 8.65 -10.17 -42.32
N ARG A 15 9.52 -10.49 -43.28
CA ARG A 15 10.29 -9.49 -44.04
C ARG A 15 9.37 -8.62 -44.90
N LEU A 16 8.32 -9.20 -45.48
CA LEU A 16 7.32 -8.44 -46.22
C LEU A 16 6.48 -7.58 -45.27
N VAL A 17 6.05 -8.12 -44.14
CA VAL A 17 5.33 -7.38 -43.09
C VAL A 17 6.12 -6.15 -42.63
N TYR A 18 7.41 -6.30 -42.32
CA TYR A 18 8.28 -5.18 -41.94
C TYR A 18 8.50 -4.19 -43.09
N ALA A 19 8.70 -4.66 -44.33
CA ALA A 19 8.84 -3.78 -45.49
C ALA A 19 7.60 -2.90 -45.71
N VAL A 20 6.40 -3.50 -45.60
CA VAL A 20 5.12 -2.79 -45.67
C VAL A 20 4.98 -1.78 -44.53
N ALA A 21 5.29 -2.16 -43.29
CA ALA A 21 5.25 -1.25 -42.14
C ALA A 21 6.19 -0.04 -42.32
N ILE A 22 7.41 -0.25 -42.80
CA ILE A 22 8.38 0.82 -43.08
C ILE A 22 7.85 1.77 -44.16
N VAL A 23 7.26 1.26 -45.24
CA VAL A 23 6.63 2.10 -46.28
C VAL A 23 5.49 2.95 -45.71
N GLY A 24 4.67 2.39 -44.82
CA GLY A 24 3.61 3.12 -44.12
C GLY A 24 4.14 4.28 -43.28
N ILE A 25 5.21 4.05 -42.50
CA ILE A 25 5.87 5.08 -41.68
C ILE A 25 6.50 6.17 -42.56
N VAL A 26 7.17 5.80 -43.66
CA VAL A 26 7.78 6.76 -44.60
C VAL A 26 6.70 7.63 -45.27
N LEU A 27 5.58 7.05 -45.69
CA LEU A 27 4.44 7.81 -46.25
C LEU A 27 3.84 8.79 -45.23
N LEU A 28 3.77 8.41 -43.95
CA LEU A 28 3.29 9.29 -42.88
C LEU A 28 4.29 10.43 -42.60
N ALA A 29 5.60 10.16 -42.61
CA ALA A 29 6.64 11.19 -42.49
C ALA A 29 6.62 12.18 -43.68
N VAL A 30 6.48 11.69 -44.91
CA VAL A 30 6.31 12.51 -46.12
C VAL A 30 5.03 13.35 -46.05
N THR A 31 3.94 12.77 -45.53
CA THR A 31 2.68 13.49 -45.29
C THR A 31 2.89 14.66 -44.34
N VAL A 32 3.48 14.43 -43.16
CA VAL A 32 3.78 15.48 -42.17
C VAL A 32 4.69 16.56 -42.77
N TRP A 33 5.68 16.18 -43.57
CA TRP A 33 6.56 17.13 -44.27
C TRP A 33 5.80 18.00 -45.30
N LEU A 34 4.94 17.39 -46.13
CA LEU A 34 4.13 18.10 -47.12
C LEU A 34 3.14 19.07 -46.46
N PHE A 35 2.50 18.69 -45.35
CA PHE A 35 1.55 19.56 -44.63
C PHE A 35 2.24 20.69 -43.83
N ARG A 36 3.49 20.51 -43.40
CA ARG A 36 4.29 21.55 -42.71
C ARG A 36 4.93 22.58 -43.65
N ARG A 37 4.82 22.42 -44.98
CA ARG A 37 5.43 23.35 -45.95
C ARG A 37 4.59 24.63 -46.09
N ALA A 38 5.25 25.79 -46.09
CA ALA A 38 4.59 27.09 -46.09
C ALA A 38 3.81 27.42 -47.39
N LYS A 39 4.24 26.87 -48.53
CA LYS A 39 3.49 26.93 -49.80
C LYS A 39 2.49 25.79 -49.86
N ARG A 40 1.26 26.08 -50.30
CA ARG A 40 0.12 25.12 -50.28
C ARG A 40 0.15 24.08 -51.42
N ASP A 41 1.11 24.21 -52.35
CA ASP A 41 1.29 23.30 -53.48
C ASP A 41 1.71 21.90 -52.99
N GLY A 42 0.99 20.86 -53.41
CA GLY A 42 1.24 19.47 -53.01
C GLY A 42 0.35 18.93 -51.88
N ARG A 43 -0.59 19.71 -51.32
CA ARG A 43 -1.55 19.21 -50.31
C ARG A 43 -2.42 18.03 -50.80
N ALA A 44 -2.77 17.99 -52.09
CA ALA A 44 -3.45 16.85 -52.69
C ALA A 44 -2.58 15.57 -52.63
N ALA A 45 -1.29 15.67 -52.93
CA ALA A 45 -0.35 14.56 -52.77
C ALA A 45 -0.19 14.15 -51.30
N GLY A 46 -0.13 15.11 -50.36
CA GLY A 46 -0.11 14.81 -48.93
C GLY A 46 -1.36 14.07 -48.45
N THR A 47 -2.53 14.41 -48.99
CA THR A 47 -3.80 13.70 -48.69
C THR A 47 -3.79 12.27 -49.25
N ILE A 48 -3.24 12.07 -50.46
CA ILE A 48 -3.07 10.73 -51.05
C ILE A 48 -2.08 9.89 -50.22
N CYS A 49 -0.94 10.46 -49.81
CA CYS A 49 0.02 9.78 -48.94
C CYS A 49 -0.60 9.40 -47.59
N LEU A 50 -1.45 10.25 -47.00
CA LEU A 50 -2.15 9.95 -45.74
C LEU A 50 -3.13 8.78 -45.91
N ILE A 51 -3.95 8.80 -46.96
CA ILE A 51 -4.93 7.73 -47.26
C ILE A 51 -4.20 6.40 -47.49
N LEU A 52 -3.12 6.41 -48.28
CA LEU A 52 -2.30 5.22 -48.51
C LEU A 52 -1.65 4.71 -47.22
N ALA A 53 -1.09 5.59 -46.39
CA ALA A 53 -0.50 5.19 -45.11
C ALA A 53 -1.54 4.55 -44.17
N LEU A 54 -2.73 5.14 -44.04
CA LEU A 54 -3.82 4.60 -43.21
C LEU A 54 -4.33 3.25 -43.74
N ALA A 55 -4.54 3.12 -45.04
CA ALA A 55 -4.94 1.86 -45.67
C ALA A 55 -3.90 0.75 -45.44
N LEU A 56 -2.60 1.09 -45.50
CA LEU A 56 -1.51 0.15 -45.27
C LEU A 56 -1.43 -0.34 -43.82
N HIS A 57 -1.63 0.55 -42.84
CA HIS A 57 -1.69 0.17 -41.43
C HIS A 57 -2.96 -0.65 -41.11
N ALA A 58 -4.11 -0.31 -41.70
CA ALA A 58 -5.33 -1.10 -41.56
C ALA A 58 -5.16 -2.51 -42.16
N ALA A 59 -4.50 -2.62 -43.32
CA ALA A 59 -4.15 -3.91 -43.92
C ALA A 59 -3.22 -4.73 -43.03
N LEU A 60 -2.20 -4.11 -42.41
CA LEU A 60 -1.32 -4.80 -41.46
C LEU A 60 -2.09 -5.30 -40.22
N ILE A 61 -2.97 -4.49 -39.64
CA ILE A 61 -3.78 -4.86 -38.46
C ILE A 61 -4.76 -6.01 -38.76
N TRP A 62 -5.24 -6.12 -40.01
CA TRP A 62 -6.29 -7.07 -40.40
C TRP A 62 -5.79 -8.33 -41.12
N LEU A 63 -4.64 -8.26 -41.80
CA LEU A 63 -4.08 -9.35 -42.61
C LEU A 63 -2.85 -10.02 -42.00
N VAL A 64 -2.19 -9.40 -41.00
CA VAL A 64 -1.17 -10.09 -40.21
C VAL A 64 -1.89 -10.85 -39.09
N PRO A 65 -1.93 -12.20 -39.11
CA PRO A 65 -2.53 -12.95 -38.03
C PRO A 65 -1.78 -12.69 -36.72
N TYR A 66 -2.51 -12.53 -35.62
CA TYR A 66 -1.96 -12.27 -34.30
C TYR A 66 -1.29 -13.56 -33.75
N GLN A 67 -0.10 -13.88 -34.27
CA GLN A 67 0.72 -14.98 -33.77
C GLN A 67 1.26 -14.61 -32.39
N ALA A 68 0.50 -14.97 -31.35
CA ALA A 68 1.02 -15.02 -30.01
C ALA A 68 2.13 -16.09 -29.97
N GLU A 69 3.38 -15.65 -29.83
CA GLU A 69 4.55 -16.53 -29.74
C GLU A 69 4.48 -17.42 -28.48
N LYS A 70 3.85 -18.59 -28.60
CA LYS A 70 4.31 -19.77 -27.87
C LYS A 70 5.62 -20.20 -28.51
N ASN A 71 6.76 -19.91 -27.88
CA ASN A 71 7.95 -20.77 -27.81
C ASN A 71 9.11 -20.11 -27.03
N GLY A 72 8.95 -20.00 -25.70
CA GLY A 72 10.08 -20.04 -24.78
C GLY A 72 10.27 -21.49 -24.32
N GLY A 73 11.09 -22.27 -25.04
CA GLY A 73 11.22 -23.71 -24.79
C GLY A 73 12.50 -24.30 -25.37
N SER A 74 13.30 -24.89 -24.48
CA SER A 74 14.53 -25.68 -24.67
C SER A 74 14.83 -26.27 -26.06
N ALA A 75 16.08 -26.13 -26.48
CA ALA A 75 16.66 -26.95 -27.55
C ALA A 75 16.69 -28.43 -27.14
N SER A 76 16.14 -29.32 -27.98
CA SER A 76 16.48 -30.74 -27.98
C SER A 76 16.31 -31.36 -29.38
N ILE A 77 17.03 -32.46 -29.56
CA ILE A 77 17.45 -33.15 -30.79
C ILE A 77 16.27 -33.75 -31.59
N ALA A 78 16.48 -33.94 -32.90
CA ALA A 78 15.54 -34.56 -33.84
C ALA A 78 15.35 -36.09 -33.58
N PRO A 79 14.32 -36.75 -34.15
CA PRO A 79 13.59 -37.82 -33.45
C PRO A 79 13.92 -39.25 -33.92
N ASP A 80 13.40 -40.24 -33.18
CA ASP A 80 13.08 -41.57 -33.70
C ASP A 80 11.74 -42.10 -33.14
N ALA A 81 10.91 -42.60 -34.08
CA ALA A 81 9.88 -43.65 -34.02
C ALA A 81 8.72 -43.72 -32.96
N ASP A 82 7.51 -43.93 -33.51
CA ASP A 82 6.39 -44.79 -33.06
C ASP A 82 5.47 -44.43 -31.85
N THR A 83 4.37 -43.69 -32.16
CA THR A 83 2.91 -44.00 -31.96
C THR A 83 2.31 -44.56 -30.62
N PRO A 84 0.97 -44.51 -30.39
CA PRO A 84 -0.08 -43.54 -30.79
C PRO A 84 -1.19 -43.23 -29.73
N GLY A 85 -2.01 -42.17 -29.98
CA GLY A 85 -3.36 -41.97 -29.38
C GLY A 85 -3.41 -41.32 -27.98
N VAL A 86 -4.52 -40.78 -27.45
CA VAL A 86 -5.90 -40.43 -27.91
C VAL A 86 -6.54 -39.55 -26.80
N ASP A 87 -7.47 -38.61 -26.96
CA ASP A 87 -8.04 -37.90 -28.13
C ASP A 87 -8.56 -36.49 -27.70
N ALA A 88 -9.37 -35.78 -28.50
CA ALA A 88 -9.88 -34.44 -28.20
C ALA A 88 -11.38 -34.35 -27.82
N LEU A 89 -11.71 -33.69 -26.70
CA LEU A 89 -13.07 -33.22 -26.32
C LEU A 89 -12.95 -31.86 -25.60
N THR A 90 -13.22 -30.72 -26.25
CA THR A 90 -14.53 -30.01 -26.34
C THR A 90 -15.07 -29.46 -25.01
N PHE A 91 -15.13 -28.12 -24.91
CA PHE A 91 -15.80 -27.37 -23.85
C PHE A 91 -17.33 -27.56 -23.91
N SER A 92 -17.99 -27.69 -22.75
CA SER A 92 -19.45 -27.55 -22.62
C SER A 92 -19.80 -26.21 -21.97
N THR A 93 -20.97 -25.68 -22.33
CA THR A 93 -21.46 -24.34 -21.95
C THR A 93 -22.41 -24.43 -20.75
N PHE A 94 -22.71 -23.28 -20.14
CA PHE A 94 -23.65 -23.10 -19.03
C PHE A 94 -25.02 -23.77 -19.22
N ASP A 95 -25.56 -24.31 -18.13
CA ASP A 95 -26.97 -24.65 -17.94
C ASP A 95 -27.56 -23.67 -16.88
N PRO A 96 -28.66 -22.93 -17.18
CA PRO A 96 -29.19 -21.89 -16.31
C PRO A 96 -30.40 -22.28 -15.43
N GLU A 97 -30.80 -23.57 -15.33
CA GLU A 97 -31.89 -24.00 -14.44
C GLU A 97 -31.58 -25.28 -13.65
N LEU A 98 -30.78 -25.18 -12.58
CA LEU A 98 -30.80 -26.19 -11.50
C LEU A 98 -31.13 -25.54 -10.15
N ALA A 99 -32.18 -26.05 -9.52
CA ALA A 99 -32.71 -25.56 -8.26
C ALA A 99 -31.84 -25.96 -7.06
N ILE A 100 -31.96 -25.16 -5.99
CA ILE A 100 -31.30 -25.39 -4.71
C ILE A 100 -32.19 -26.32 -3.87
N ASP A 101 -31.61 -27.38 -3.30
CA ASP A 101 -32.16 -28.09 -2.15
C ASP A 101 -31.11 -28.08 -1.02
N GLU A 102 -31.52 -27.59 0.15
CA GLU A 102 -30.74 -27.69 1.40
C GLU A 102 -31.09 -29.01 2.12
N ALA A 103 -30.09 -29.71 2.64
CA ALA A 103 -30.29 -30.78 3.62
C ALA A 103 -29.22 -30.72 4.72
N SER A 104 -29.70 -30.55 5.95
CA SER A 104 -28.91 -30.42 7.19
C SER A 104 -28.59 -31.79 7.82
N GLY A 105 -27.50 -31.89 8.61
CA GLY A 105 -27.15 -33.19 9.23
C GLY A 105 -25.90 -33.29 10.11
N GLN A 106 -25.80 -32.46 11.15
CA GLN A 106 -25.15 -32.72 12.47
C GLN A 106 -23.65 -33.11 12.60
N ASP A 107 -22.96 -32.24 13.34
CA ASP A 107 -21.81 -32.43 14.25
C ASP A 107 -21.17 -33.83 14.47
N GLU A 108 -19.87 -33.90 14.20
CA GLU A 108 -18.89 -34.28 15.23
C GLU A 108 -17.73 -33.26 15.26
N SER A 109 -17.41 -32.72 16.43
CA SER A 109 -16.28 -31.80 16.63
C SER A 109 -15.01 -32.55 17.06
N PRO A 110 -13.87 -32.33 16.38
CA PRO A 110 -12.56 -32.35 17.01
C PRO A 110 -12.03 -30.92 17.21
N ALA A 111 -11.50 -30.63 18.40
CA ALA A 111 -10.96 -29.32 18.73
C ALA A 111 -9.71 -28.99 17.88
N ILE A 112 -9.80 -27.93 17.07
CA ILE A 112 -8.65 -27.38 16.33
C ILE A 112 -8.03 -26.26 17.18
N ALA A 113 -6.75 -26.41 17.51
CA ALA A 113 -5.98 -25.44 18.28
C ALA A 113 -5.75 -24.12 17.51
N PRO A 114 -5.57 -22.97 18.19
CA PRO A 114 -5.32 -21.70 17.52
C PRO A 114 -3.95 -21.70 16.82
N LEU A 115 -3.94 -21.53 15.50
CA LEU A 115 -2.72 -21.54 14.69
C LEU A 115 -1.88 -20.24 14.83
N PRO A 116 -0.54 -20.34 14.88
CA PRO A 116 0.38 -19.22 15.09
C PRO A 116 0.80 -18.53 13.79
N VAL A 117 1.41 -17.35 13.90
CA VAL A 117 1.71 -16.46 12.76
C VAL A 117 3.17 -16.57 12.28
N ALA A 118 3.70 -17.79 12.22
CA ALA A 118 5.08 -18.03 11.75
C ALA A 118 5.19 -18.20 10.21
N GLU A 119 4.08 -18.57 9.56
CA GLU A 119 4.19 -19.39 8.35
C GLU A 119 4.67 -18.71 7.07
N LEU A 120 4.88 -17.39 6.98
CA LEU A 120 5.35 -16.82 5.70
C LEU A 120 6.72 -17.39 5.29
N ASP A 121 7.56 -17.74 6.26
CA ASP A 121 8.85 -18.42 6.05
C ASP A 121 8.68 -19.95 5.96
N ASP A 122 7.72 -20.55 6.67
CA ASP A 122 7.41 -21.99 6.54
C ASP A 122 6.90 -22.35 5.13
N LEU A 123 6.09 -21.47 4.51
CA LEU A 123 5.68 -21.58 3.11
C LEU A 123 6.88 -21.54 2.13
N LEU A 124 8.03 -20.99 2.53
CA LEU A 124 9.28 -20.94 1.75
C LEU A 124 10.21 -22.14 2.04
N ASN A 125 10.03 -22.82 3.19
CA ASN A 125 10.97 -23.81 3.72
C ASN A 125 10.47 -25.27 3.67
N GLU A 126 9.19 -25.53 3.38
CA GLU A 126 8.69 -26.92 3.23
C GLU A 126 9.20 -27.64 1.98
N PRO A 127 9.56 -28.93 2.08
CA PRO A 127 9.94 -29.75 0.93
C PRO A 127 8.73 -30.11 0.06
N LEU A 128 8.93 -30.14 -1.27
CA LEU A 128 7.92 -30.58 -2.24
C LEU A 128 7.62 -32.08 -2.06
N ASP A 129 6.41 -32.41 -1.61
CA ASP A 129 5.93 -33.79 -1.60
C ASP A 129 5.62 -34.23 -3.04
N THR A 130 6.38 -35.21 -3.54
CA THR A 130 6.33 -35.70 -4.93
C THR A 130 5.76 -37.11 -4.97
N THR A 131 4.57 -37.29 -4.40
CA THR A 131 3.92 -38.60 -4.29
C THR A 131 2.48 -38.54 -4.86
N PRO A 132 2.15 -39.28 -5.93
CA PRO A 132 0.78 -39.34 -6.45
C PRO A 132 -0.11 -40.23 -5.55
N PRO A 133 -1.44 -39.99 -5.48
CA PRO A 133 -2.33 -40.81 -4.65
C PRO A 133 -2.47 -42.23 -5.21
N ALA A 134 -2.45 -43.22 -4.32
CA ALA A 134 -2.85 -44.58 -4.67
C ALA A 134 -4.38 -44.71 -4.65
N GLU A 135 -4.94 -45.39 -5.64
CA GLU A 135 -6.33 -45.85 -5.62
C GLU A 135 -6.47 -46.99 -4.61
N ASP A 136 -7.54 -46.99 -3.81
CA ASP A 136 -7.96 -48.18 -3.08
C ASP A 136 -9.47 -48.37 -3.22
N VAL A 137 -9.86 -49.58 -3.63
CA VAL A 137 -11.23 -49.96 -3.99
C VAL A 137 -11.68 -51.06 -3.04
N SER A 138 -12.82 -50.89 -2.36
CA SER A 138 -13.40 -51.94 -1.51
C SER A 138 -14.93 -51.85 -1.36
N VAL A 139 -15.61 -52.40 -2.37
CA VAL A 139 -16.78 -53.32 -2.32
C VAL A 139 -17.73 -53.28 -1.09
N GLU A 140 -19.01 -52.97 -1.34
CA GLU A 140 -20.14 -53.20 -0.43
C GLU A 140 -20.61 -54.67 -0.38
N THR A 141 -21.28 -55.10 0.71
CA THR A 141 -22.44 -56.04 0.74
C THR A 141 -23.00 -56.16 2.20
N PRO A 142 -24.27 -56.57 2.44
CA PRO A 142 -25.12 -55.84 3.41
C PRO A 142 -26.08 -56.66 4.33
N VAL A 143 -26.86 -55.92 5.14
CA VAL A 143 -28.15 -56.25 5.86
C VAL A 143 -28.15 -57.21 7.06
N GLU A 144 -28.72 -56.72 8.19
CA GLU A 144 -29.76 -57.31 9.09
C GLU A 144 -29.95 -56.31 10.25
N ASP A 145 -31.03 -55.51 10.33
CA ASP A 145 -32.42 -55.80 10.78
C ASP A 145 -32.56 -56.02 12.31
N GLU A 146 -33.27 -55.11 13.01
CA GLU A 146 -34.38 -55.46 13.94
C GLU A 146 -34.99 -54.24 14.69
N THR A 147 -36.28 -54.01 14.43
CA THR A 147 -37.35 -53.62 15.38
C THR A 147 -37.46 -52.18 15.96
N VAL A 148 -38.74 -51.85 16.22
CA VAL A 148 -39.33 -50.58 16.65
C VAL A 148 -40.31 -50.90 17.80
N GLU A 149 -40.47 -50.02 18.79
CA GLU A 149 -41.78 -49.64 19.38
C GLU A 149 -41.66 -48.36 20.24
N PRO A 150 -42.78 -47.63 20.48
CA PRO A 150 -42.74 -46.19 20.83
C PRO A 150 -43.23 -45.88 22.26
N ASP A 151 -43.17 -44.61 22.68
CA ASP A 151 -44.16 -44.05 23.60
C ASP A 151 -44.46 -42.56 23.33
N ASP A 152 -45.64 -42.13 23.78
CA ASP A 152 -46.39 -40.94 23.38
C ASP A 152 -46.38 -39.85 24.47
N GLN A 153 -46.29 -38.57 24.08
CA GLN A 153 -47.07 -37.48 24.71
C GLN A 153 -46.88 -36.09 24.05
N THR A 154 -47.99 -35.34 23.99
CA THR A 154 -48.11 -34.08 23.25
C THR A 154 -48.23 -32.81 24.10
N ALA A 155 -47.72 -31.70 23.56
CA ALA A 155 -48.18 -30.30 23.75
C ALA A 155 -47.69 -29.53 25.02
N PRO A 156 -47.86 -28.18 25.09
CA PRO A 156 -47.03 -27.24 24.31
C PRO A 156 -46.50 -26.05 25.14
N VAL A 157 -45.32 -25.49 24.83
CA VAL A 157 -44.82 -24.25 25.49
C VAL A 157 -44.19 -23.25 24.50
N GLU A 158 -44.88 -22.13 24.34
CA GLU A 158 -44.45 -20.73 24.19
C GLU A 158 -42.99 -20.40 23.78
N LEU A 159 -42.84 -19.67 22.65
CA LEU A 159 -41.57 -19.05 22.25
C LEU A 159 -41.31 -17.72 23.00
N THR A 160 -40.32 -17.71 23.89
CA THR A 160 -39.61 -16.48 24.29
C THR A 160 -38.18 -16.77 24.75
N THR A 161 -37.18 -16.46 23.91
CA THR A 161 -35.80 -16.18 24.37
C THR A 161 -35.14 -15.12 23.48
N THR A 162 -34.68 -14.06 24.13
CA THR A 162 -33.86 -12.98 23.55
C THR A 162 -32.45 -13.50 23.20
N PRO A 163 -31.78 -13.02 22.15
CA PRO A 163 -30.38 -13.36 21.90
C PRO A 163 -29.50 -12.93 23.08
N GLN A 164 -28.69 -13.86 23.61
CA GLN A 164 -27.72 -13.53 24.65
C GLN A 164 -26.58 -12.70 24.06
N SER A 165 -26.19 -11.64 24.78
CA SER A 165 -24.98 -10.88 24.51
C SER A 165 -23.77 -11.83 24.50
N LEU A 166 -22.93 -11.71 23.47
CA LEU A 166 -21.57 -12.23 23.53
C LEU A 166 -20.89 -11.63 24.77
N SER A 167 -20.15 -12.46 25.52
CA SER A 167 -19.32 -11.98 26.62
C SER A 167 -18.12 -11.20 26.07
N PRO A 168 -17.64 -10.16 26.78
CA PRO A 168 -16.47 -9.41 26.34
C PRO A 168 -15.21 -10.29 26.28
N PRO A 169 -14.19 -9.90 25.49
CA PRO A 169 -12.90 -10.59 25.48
C PRO A 169 -12.29 -10.62 26.89
N PRO A 170 -11.41 -11.59 27.20
CA PRO A 170 -10.70 -11.59 28.48
C PRO A 170 -9.91 -10.30 28.64
N GLU A 171 -10.16 -9.58 29.74
CA GLU A 171 -9.40 -8.38 30.10
C GLU A 171 -7.90 -8.74 30.18
N ILE A 172 -7.11 -8.14 29.30
CA ILE A 172 -5.67 -8.05 29.50
C ILE A 172 -5.51 -7.24 30.79
N GLN A 173 -5.05 -7.87 31.87
CA GLN A 173 -4.72 -7.16 33.10
C GLN A 173 -3.61 -6.16 32.82
N SER A 174 -3.99 -4.90 32.58
CA SER A 174 -3.06 -3.80 32.41
C SER A 174 -2.27 -3.62 33.70
N ASP A 175 -0.95 -3.54 33.57
CA ASP A 175 -0.09 -3.08 34.66
C ASP A 175 -0.60 -1.71 35.14
N PRO A 176 -0.91 -1.52 36.44
CA PRO A 176 -1.36 -0.24 36.96
C PRO A 176 -0.44 0.94 36.64
N ALA A 177 0.87 0.70 36.41
CA ALA A 177 1.80 1.72 35.94
C ALA A 177 1.51 2.14 34.48
N LEU A 178 1.17 1.18 33.60
CA LEU A 178 0.78 1.45 32.21
C LEU A 178 -0.57 2.16 32.12
N GLU A 179 -1.53 1.78 32.97
CA GLU A 179 -2.83 2.47 33.06
C GLU A 179 -2.67 3.92 33.54
N THR A 180 -1.77 4.16 34.50
CA THR A 180 -1.42 5.52 34.95
C THR A 180 -0.79 6.36 33.83
N ILE A 181 0.10 5.78 33.02
CA ILE A 181 0.72 6.46 31.87
C ILE A 181 -0.35 6.81 30.82
N ALA A 182 -1.26 5.88 30.52
CA ALA A 182 -2.36 6.11 29.58
C ALA A 182 -3.25 7.29 30.02
N GLN A 183 -3.69 7.30 31.28
CA GLN A 183 -4.50 8.39 31.84
C GLN A 183 -3.80 9.76 31.80
N GLN A 184 -2.48 9.80 32.08
CA GLN A 184 -1.69 11.03 31.99
C GLN A 184 -1.59 11.54 30.55
N LEU A 185 -1.38 10.63 29.59
CA LEU A 185 -1.28 10.96 28.17
C LEU A 185 -2.63 11.45 27.61
N ASP A 186 -3.73 10.76 27.94
CA ASP A 186 -5.09 11.17 27.58
C ASP A 186 -5.39 12.57 28.12
N SER A 187 -5.07 12.86 29.39
CA SER A 187 -5.29 14.19 29.97
C SER A 187 -4.48 15.30 29.28
N SER A 188 -3.25 14.99 28.85
CA SER A 188 -2.38 15.92 28.13
C SER A 188 -2.89 16.20 26.71
N LEU A 189 -3.37 15.15 26.02
CA LEU A 189 -4.03 15.25 24.71
C LEU A 189 -5.29 16.11 24.80
N ASP A 190 -6.10 15.91 25.83
CA ASP A 190 -7.33 16.66 26.09
C ASP A 190 -7.07 18.16 26.25
N GLU A 191 -6.00 18.55 26.94
CA GLU A 191 -5.59 19.95 27.08
C GLU A 191 -5.08 20.54 25.75
N LEU A 192 -4.28 19.78 24.98
CA LEU A 192 -3.81 20.21 23.66
C LEU A 192 -4.96 20.41 22.68
N LEU A 193 -5.91 19.48 22.61
CA LEU A 193 -7.10 19.58 21.76
C LEU A 193 -7.96 20.80 22.11
N LYS A 194 -8.20 21.04 23.42
CA LYS A 194 -8.90 22.26 23.88
C LYS A 194 -8.16 23.53 23.45
N SER A 195 -6.83 23.54 23.54
CA SER A 195 -6.02 24.70 23.14
C SER A 195 -6.13 25.00 21.64
N GLN A 196 -6.16 23.97 20.78
CA GLN A 196 -6.29 24.13 19.33
C GLN A 196 -7.67 24.70 18.95
N VAL A 197 -8.75 24.19 19.54
CA VAL A 197 -10.13 24.69 19.29
C VAL A 197 -10.26 26.18 19.64
N HIS A 198 -9.63 26.63 20.72
CA HIS A 198 -9.64 28.05 21.11
C HIS A 198 -8.85 28.97 20.16
N VAL A 199 -7.91 28.43 19.38
CA VAL A 199 -7.22 29.19 18.32
C VAL A 199 -8.13 29.33 17.09
N ASP A 200 -8.80 28.24 16.70
CA ASP A 200 -9.72 28.22 15.55
C ASP A 200 -10.92 29.17 15.75
N GLU A 201 -11.52 29.23 16.95
CA GLU A 201 -12.64 30.15 17.25
C GLU A 201 -12.25 31.65 17.20
N ASN A 202 -10.97 31.99 17.38
CA ASN A 202 -10.49 33.38 17.34
C ASN A 202 -10.03 33.81 15.93
N ALA A 203 -10.01 32.91 14.94
CA ALA A 203 -9.58 33.20 13.57
C ALA A 203 -10.68 33.90 12.74
N SER A 204 -10.96 35.17 13.06
CA SER A 204 -11.84 36.01 12.24
C SER A 204 -11.22 36.32 10.86
N ALA A 205 -12.00 36.16 9.79
CA ALA A 205 -11.54 36.34 8.42
C ALA A 205 -11.07 37.79 8.12
N PRO A 206 -10.00 38.00 7.34
CA PRO A 206 -9.59 39.34 6.89
C PRO A 206 -10.59 39.93 5.88
N GLU A 207 -10.98 41.18 6.06
CA GLU A 207 -11.79 41.92 5.09
C GLU A 207 -11.03 42.22 3.79
N ASP A 208 -11.77 42.18 2.68
CA ASP A 208 -11.28 42.38 1.32
C ASP A 208 -11.03 43.88 1.04
N GLN A 209 -9.80 44.26 0.64
CA GLN A 209 -9.53 45.56 0.02
C GLN A 209 -8.58 45.41 -1.19
N PRO A 210 -8.93 46.01 -2.35
CA PRO A 210 -8.18 45.79 -3.58
C PRO A 210 -6.96 46.70 -3.69
N ALA A 211 -5.78 46.10 -3.89
CA ALA A 211 -4.58 46.81 -4.31
C ALA A 211 -4.29 46.55 -5.80
N GLY A 212 -4.20 47.61 -6.59
CA GLY A 212 -3.74 47.54 -7.98
C GLY A 212 -2.46 48.35 -8.21
N VAL A 213 -1.93 48.22 -9.43
CA VAL A 213 -0.83 49.03 -10.05
C VAL A 213 0.62 48.54 -9.76
N ASP A 214 1.21 47.91 -10.79
CA ASP A 214 2.52 48.18 -11.46
C ASP A 214 3.78 48.62 -10.65
N MET A 215 5.02 48.34 -11.06
CA MET A 215 5.65 47.61 -12.18
C MET A 215 7.16 47.38 -11.86
N ASN A 216 7.78 46.35 -12.46
CA ASN A 216 9.21 46.19 -12.81
C ASN A 216 10.35 46.96 -12.09
N ALA A 217 11.37 46.22 -11.62
CA ALA A 217 12.79 46.50 -11.92
C ALA A 217 13.70 45.28 -11.71
N ASP A 218 14.68 45.07 -12.59
CA ASP A 218 15.77 44.09 -12.48
C ASP A 218 16.79 44.42 -11.37
N VAL A 219 17.56 43.40 -10.91
CA VAL A 219 19.05 43.35 -10.96
C VAL A 219 19.58 42.19 -10.08
N ALA A 220 20.64 41.53 -10.54
CA ALA A 220 21.43 40.50 -9.83
C ALA A 220 22.95 40.86 -9.92
N PRO A 221 23.89 40.05 -9.40
CA PRO A 221 24.11 39.65 -8.01
C PRO A 221 25.57 39.86 -7.50
N ALA A 222 25.83 39.86 -6.18
CA ALA A 222 27.19 39.72 -5.59
C ALA A 222 27.11 39.31 -4.09
N ILE A 223 27.62 38.15 -3.64
CA ILE A 223 29.00 37.80 -3.17
C ILE A 223 29.20 37.95 -1.64
N VAL A 224 29.93 36.98 -1.07
CA VAL A 224 30.16 36.63 0.34
C VAL A 224 31.22 37.50 1.05
N GLY A 225 31.11 37.66 2.39
CA GLY A 225 32.24 38.08 3.24
C GLY A 225 31.96 38.14 4.75
N ASN A 226 32.44 37.15 5.52
CA ASN A 226 32.52 37.18 7.00
C ASN A 226 33.30 38.38 7.55
N GLN A 227 32.98 38.87 8.76
CA GLN A 227 33.93 39.03 9.89
C GLN A 227 33.22 39.05 11.28
N THR A 228 33.95 38.60 12.30
CA THR A 228 33.56 38.36 13.72
C THR A 228 33.59 39.62 14.59
N PRO A 229 32.93 39.62 15.77
CA PRO A 229 33.43 40.44 16.90
C PRO A 229 33.41 39.76 18.29
N SER A 230 34.30 40.24 19.17
CA SER A 230 34.34 40.16 20.65
C SER A 230 35.42 41.17 21.12
N PRO A 231 35.53 41.62 22.39
CA PRO A 231 34.85 41.14 23.63
C PRO A 231 34.32 42.22 24.65
N VAL A 232 33.44 41.78 25.59
CA VAL A 232 33.46 41.94 27.11
C VAL A 232 33.86 43.30 27.75
N PRO A 233 33.11 43.91 28.73
CA PRO A 233 32.95 43.42 30.15
C PRO A 233 31.56 43.64 30.83
N THR A 234 31.01 42.79 31.72
CA THR A 234 31.39 42.24 33.07
C THR A 234 30.82 43.05 34.26
N ALA A 235 30.04 42.40 35.14
CA ALA A 235 29.70 42.84 36.51
C ALA A 235 29.43 41.65 37.47
N THR A 236 29.60 41.88 38.78
CA THR A 236 29.96 40.88 39.83
C THR A 236 29.33 41.25 41.19
N THR A 237 28.93 40.36 42.12
CA THR A 237 28.79 38.88 42.24
C THR A 237 27.90 38.59 43.47
N GLU A 238 27.23 37.44 43.63
CA GLU A 238 27.07 36.81 44.97
C GLU A 238 26.74 35.30 44.92
N GLN A 239 27.20 34.54 45.93
CA GLN A 239 27.07 33.06 46.06
C GLN A 239 26.69 32.68 47.50
N SER A 240 25.87 31.63 47.67
CA SER A 240 26.02 30.49 48.63
C SER A 240 24.68 29.74 48.76
N PRO A 241 24.63 28.51 49.31
CA PRO A 241 25.04 27.30 48.60
C PRO A 241 23.90 26.27 48.51
N THR A 242 23.96 25.31 47.59
CA THR A 242 23.06 24.15 47.65
C THR A 242 23.78 22.86 47.29
N THR A 243 23.64 21.92 48.22
CA THR A 243 24.12 20.54 48.25
C THR A 243 24.05 19.84 46.89
N ALA A 244 25.18 19.29 46.45
CA ALA A 244 25.19 18.31 45.37
C ALA A 244 24.49 17.03 45.85
N GLN A 245 23.30 16.75 45.33
CA GLN A 245 22.72 15.42 45.34
C GLN A 245 23.07 14.74 44.02
N ASN A 246 23.75 13.59 44.11
CA ASN A 246 23.97 12.71 42.98
C ASN A 246 22.62 12.19 42.49
N THR A 247 22.09 12.74 41.39
CA THR A 247 21.06 12.05 40.61
C THR A 247 21.71 10.85 39.94
N ALA A 248 21.60 9.69 40.59
CA ALA A 248 21.97 8.42 40.00
C ALA A 248 21.14 8.24 38.71
N THR A 249 21.83 8.10 37.58
CA THR A 249 21.24 7.72 36.30
C THR A 249 20.66 6.32 36.45
N THR A 250 19.40 6.26 36.85
CA THR A 250 18.68 4.99 36.97
C THR A 250 18.34 4.58 35.56
N GLN A 251 19.16 3.70 34.98
CA GLN A 251 18.87 3.09 33.69
C GLN A 251 17.56 2.32 33.81
N SER A 252 16.48 2.91 33.32
CA SER A 252 15.20 2.21 33.19
C SER A 252 15.39 1.14 32.12
N SER A 253 15.31 -0.13 32.49
CA SER A 253 15.25 -1.23 31.53
C SER A 253 14.03 -1.05 30.64
N ALA A 254 14.21 -1.06 29.32
CA ALA A 254 13.10 -0.96 28.39
C ALA A 254 12.13 -2.14 28.59
N ALA A 255 10.88 -1.84 28.95
CA ALA A 255 9.81 -2.82 28.98
C ALA A 255 9.30 -3.00 27.54
N VAL A 256 9.56 -4.18 26.98
CA VAL A 256 9.07 -4.59 25.66
C VAL A 256 7.56 -4.85 25.75
N VAL A 257 6.77 -4.36 24.80
CA VAL A 257 5.47 -4.95 24.45
C VAL A 257 5.72 -6.00 23.36
N PRO A 258 5.60 -7.30 23.65
CA PRO A 258 5.64 -8.35 22.63
C PRO A 258 4.34 -8.28 21.82
N GLY A 259 4.46 -8.06 20.52
CA GLY A 259 3.32 -7.90 19.62
C GLY A 259 3.28 -9.03 18.60
N SER A 260 2.48 -10.06 18.85
CA SER A 260 2.05 -10.96 17.75
C SER A 260 1.35 -10.15 16.65
N GLU A 261 1.31 -10.60 15.40
CA GLU A 261 0.66 -9.84 14.31
C GLU A 261 -0.82 -9.49 14.56
N LYS A 262 -1.50 -10.20 15.47
CA LYS A 262 -2.86 -9.86 15.94
C LYS A 262 -2.92 -8.53 16.73
N ALA A 263 -1.79 -8.04 17.24
CA ALA A 263 -1.68 -6.79 17.99
C ALA A 263 -1.65 -5.53 17.11
N ASP A 264 -1.30 -5.62 15.82
CA ASP A 264 -1.19 -4.46 14.89
C ASP A 264 -2.50 -3.64 14.79
N PHE A 265 -3.64 -4.28 14.99
CA PHE A 265 -4.95 -3.63 15.01
C PHE A 265 -5.46 -3.36 16.44
N ALA A 266 -5.12 -4.22 17.40
CA ALA A 266 -5.49 -4.01 18.81
C ALA A 266 -4.78 -2.79 19.43
N ASN A 267 -3.53 -2.53 19.04
CA ASN A 267 -2.75 -1.39 19.48
C ASN A 267 -3.30 -0.05 18.96
N ARG A 268 -4.29 -0.03 18.06
CA ARG A 268 -4.84 1.22 17.50
C ARG A 268 -5.87 1.90 18.42
N VAL A 269 -6.26 1.25 19.52
CA VAL A 269 -7.33 1.71 20.43
C VAL A 269 -6.98 1.54 21.92
N GLY A 270 -7.61 2.35 22.77
CA GLY A 270 -7.58 2.23 24.23
C GLY A 270 -6.17 2.25 24.86
N ALA A 271 -6.02 1.59 26.00
CA ALA A 271 -4.75 1.56 26.75
C ALA A 271 -3.59 0.97 25.92
N ALA A 272 -3.85 -0.03 25.07
CA ALA A 272 -2.83 -0.62 24.20
C ALA A 272 -2.19 0.42 23.26
N LYS A 273 -2.99 1.37 22.75
CA LYS A 273 -2.51 2.51 21.96
C LYS A 273 -1.55 3.38 22.76
N GLN A 274 -1.95 3.82 23.95
CA GLN A 274 -1.12 4.74 24.74
C GLN A 274 0.18 4.09 25.22
N VAL A 275 0.18 2.78 25.48
CA VAL A 275 1.40 2.03 25.78
C VAL A 275 2.33 1.97 24.56
N ALA A 276 1.84 1.50 23.41
CA ALA A 276 2.65 1.38 22.18
C ALA A 276 3.21 2.73 21.72
N LEU A 277 2.37 3.78 21.79
CA LEU A 277 2.72 5.16 21.49
C LEU A 277 3.87 5.66 22.39
N THR A 278 3.70 5.56 23.71
CA THR A 278 4.69 6.09 24.67
C THR A 278 6.00 5.33 24.60
N GLN A 279 5.95 3.99 24.47
CA GLN A 279 7.15 3.14 24.45
C GLN A 279 8.00 3.32 23.20
N THR A 280 7.39 3.55 22.04
CA THR A 280 8.11 3.67 20.76
C THR A 280 8.46 5.11 20.38
N GLY A 281 8.15 6.09 21.22
CA GLY A 281 8.64 7.48 21.13
C GLY A 281 7.64 8.49 20.57
N GLY A 282 6.35 8.16 20.49
CA GLY A 282 5.28 9.15 20.37
C GLY A 282 5.04 9.92 21.68
N ASP A 283 4.17 10.91 21.61
CA ASP A 283 3.66 11.69 22.75
C ASP A 283 2.31 12.36 22.43
N ALA A 284 1.77 13.11 23.40
CA ALA A 284 0.50 13.84 23.26
C ALA A 284 0.53 14.88 22.13
N GLU A 285 1.68 15.48 21.81
CA GLU A 285 1.79 16.43 20.69
C GLU A 285 1.61 15.70 19.35
N THR A 286 2.23 14.52 19.19
CA THR A 286 2.05 13.70 17.99
C THR A 286 0.64 13.14 17.84
N GLU A 287 -0.02 12.74 18.93
CA GLU A 287 -1.43 12.28 18.85
C GLU A 287 -2.40 13.45 18.63
N ALA A 288 -2.17 14.63 19.23
CA ALA A 288 -2.94 15.83 18.92
C ALA A 288 -2.81 16.23 17.44
N ALA A 289 -1.62 16.07 16.86
CA ALA A 289 -1.39 16.28 15.43
C ALA A 289 -2.14 15.25 14.57
N VAL A 290 -2.20 13.98 14.99
CA VAL A 290 -3.05 12.96 14.34
C VAL A 290 -4.52 13.38 14.38
N GLN A 291 -5.06 13.72 15.55
CA GLN A 291 -6.47 14.07 15.72
C GLN A 291 -6.88 15.31 14.90
N ALA A 292 -6.03 16.35 14.86
CA ALA A 292 -6.25 17.51 13.99
C ALA A 292 -6.26 17.12 12.50
N ALA A 293 -5.40 16.19 12.08
CA ALA A 293 -5.37 15.68 10.71
C ALA A 293 -6.63 14.86 10.35
N LEU A 294 -7.17 14.09 11.29
CA LEU A 294 -8.43 13.36 11.09
C LEU A 294 -9.61 14.31 10.97
N ARG A 295 -9.65 15.40 11.77
CA ARG A 295 -10.63 16.48 11.63
C ARG A 295 -10.60 17.08 10.22
N PHE A 296 -9.42 17.47 9.73
CA PHE A 296 -9.24 17.93 8.34
C PHE A 296 -9.77 16.95 7.30
N LEU A 297 -9.45 15.65 7.45
CA LEU A 297 -9.89 14.62 6.51
C LEU A 297 -11.42 14.46 6.57
N ALA A 298 -12.02 14.45 7.75
CA ALA A 298 -13.47 14.34 7.92
C ALA A 298 -14.24 15.54 7.31
N GLU A 299 -13.74 16.76 7.49
CA GLU A 299 -14.32 18.00 6.96
C GLU A 299 -14.12 18.14 5.43
N SER A 300 -13.03 17.61 4.89
CA SER A 300 -12.73 17.63 3.45
C SER A 300 -13.38 16.49 2.65
N GLN A 301 -14.10 15.58 3.31
CA GLN A 301 -14.82 14.47 2.66
C GLN A 301 -16.06 14.98 1.90
N ARG A 302 -16.29 14.47 0.70
CA ARG A 302 -17.53 14.73 -0.06
C ARG A 302 -18.71 13.97 0.54
N ARG A 303 -19.92 14.43 0.21
CA ARG A 303 -21.20 13.79 0.61
C ARG A 303 -21.36 12.35 0.10
N ASP A 304 -20.69 11.98 -0.98
CA ASP A 304 -20.65 10.61 -1.51
C ASP A 304 -19.52 9.75 -0.92
N GLY A 305 -18.84 10.24 0.13
CA GLY A 305 -17.80 9.50 0.86
C GLY A 305 -16.39 9.62 0.29
N ALA A 306 -16.24 10.13 -0.92
CA ALA A 306 -14.94 10.27 -1.58
C ALA A 306 -14.17 11.53 -1.16
N TRP A 307 -12.85 11.49 -1.32
CA TRP A 307 -12.00 12.70 -1.28
C TRP A 307 -11.66 13.17 -2.69
N ASP A 308 -11.93 14.45 -2.98
CA ASP A 308 -11.78 15.01 -4.32
C ASP A 308 -10.32 15.39 -4.63
N PRO A 309 -9.70 14.84 -5.69
CA PRO A 309 -8.37 15.28 -6.10
C PRO A 309 -8.33 16.75 -6.53
N ARG A 310 -9.38 17.28 -7.16
CA ARG A 310 -9.36 18.68 -7.62
C ARG A 310 -9.47 19.66 -6.46
N ALA A 311 -10.32 19.36 -5.47
CA ALA A 311 -10.45 20.22 -4.29
C ALA A 311 -9.18 20.21 -3.43
N SER A 312 -8.43 19.10 -3.40
CA SER A 312 -7.15 19.01 -2.68
C SER A 312 -5.96 19.62 -3.44
N GLY A 313 -6.14 20.09 -4.68
CA GLY A 313 -5.06 20.61 -5.52
C GLY A 313 -4.14 19.53 -6.11
N ALA A 314 -4.65 18.30 -6.25
CA ALA A 314 -3.97 17.18 -6.90
C ALA A 314 -3.79 17.39 -8.41
N GLY A 315 -2.91 16.61 -9.03
CA GLY A 315 -2.67 16.63 -10.48
C GLY A 315 -1.77 17.75 -11.00
N VAL A 316 -1.15 18.55 -10.12
CA VAL A 316 -0.19 19.60 -10.48
C VAL A 316 1.15 18.96 -10.88
N GLU A 317 1.45 19.01 -12.16
CA GLU A 317 2.71 18.53 -12.74
C GLU A 317 3.90 19.40 -12.29
N ARG A 318 4.76 18.86 -11.42
CA ARG A 318 5.99 19.51 -10.95
C ARG A 318 7.28 18.81 -11.41
N ARG A 319 7.15 17.72 -12.17
CA ARG A 319 8.25 16.86 -12.65
C ARG A 319 9.29 16.49 -11.58
N PRO A 320 8.90 15.96 -10.40
CA PRO A 320 9.86 15.39 -9.48
C PRO A 320 10.68 14.30 -10.18
N LEU A 321 11.99 14.35 -9.94
CA LEU A 321 13.02 13.56 -10.61
C LEU A 321 13.18 13.86 -12.12
N GLY A 322 12.69 15.00 -12.61
CA GLY A 322 12.77 15.42 -14.02
C GLY A 322 11.68 14.86 -14.93
N GLU A 323 10.93 13.86 -14.45
CA GLU A 323 9.98 13.09 -15.25
C GLU A 323 8.55 13.65 -15.21
N SER A 324 7.92 13.75 -16.38
CA SER A 324 6.52 14.16 -16.53
C SER A 324 5.60 12.95 -16.44
N ARG A 325 4.54 13.06 -15.64
CA ARG A 325 3.51 12.02 -15.42
C ARG A 325 2.13 12.45 -15.93
N PHE A 326 2.09 13.51 -16.75
CA PHE A 326 0.93 13.97 -17.53
C PHE A 326 -0.31 14.29 -16.67
N GLY A 327 -0.09 14.90 -15.50
CA GLY A 327 -1.18 15.22 -14.57
C GLY A 327 -1.76 13.99 -13.87
N ALA A 328 -0.97 12.93 -13.68
CA ALA A 328 -1.25 11.87 -12.71
C ALA A 328 -1.74 12.48 -11.38
N GLY A 329 -2.75 11.88 -10.75
CA GLY A 329 -3.42 12.46 -9.59
C GLY A 329 -4.74 13.18 -9.89
N THR A 330 -4.89 13.80 -11.06
CA THR A 330 -6.14 14.52 -11.45
C THR A 330 -7.43 13.68 -11.39
N LYS A 331 -7.30 12.35 -11.42
CA LYS A 331 -8.39 11.36 -11.38
C LYS A 331 -8.20 10.30 -10.28
N SER A 332 -7.41 10.60 -9.25
CA SER A 332 -7.00 9.63 -8.21
C SER A 332 -7.97 9.52 -7.03
N THR A 333 -9.27 9.72 -7.25
CA THR A 333 -10.31 9.76 -6.20
C THR A 333 -10.29 8.53 -5.30
N SER A 334 -10.21 7.32 -5.88
CA SER A 334 -10.15 6.08 -5.11
C SER A 334 -8.88 5.96 -4.27
N GLY A 335 -7.73 6.39 -4.80
CA GLY A 335 -6.46 6.38 -4.08
C GLY A 335 -6.41 7.37 -2.91
N LEU A 336 -6.94 8.58 -3.09
CA LEU A 336 -7.06 9.56 -2.01
C LEU A 336 -8.07 9.12 -0.95
N THR A 337 -9.18 8.50 -1.37
CA THR A 337 -10.16 7.91 -0.45
C THR A 337 -9.55 6.75 0.36
N GLY A 338 -8.79 5.87 -0.29
CA GLY A 338 -8.04 4.81 0.38
C GLY A 338 -7.04 5.35 1.41
N LEU A 339 -6.24 6.36 1.06
CA LEU A 339 -5.29 6.99 2.00
C LEU A 339 -5.99 7.67 3.19
N ALA A 340 -7.09 8.37 2.96
CA ALA A 340 -7.85 9.01 4.04
C ALA A 340 -8.46 7.98 5.00
N LEU A 341 -9.02 6.88 4.46
CA LEU A 341 -9.51 5.75 5.24
C LEU A 341 -8.38 5.08 6.03
N LEU A 342 -7.21 4.87 5.40
CA LEU A 342 -6.05 4.29 6.09
C LEU A 342 -5.67 5.12 7.31
N ALA A 343 -5.63 6.45 7.23
CA ALA A 343 -5.35 7.30 8.39
C ALA A 343 -6.44 7.16 9.48
N MET A 344 -7.73 7.25 9.11
CA MET A 344 -8.84 7.10 10.06
C MET A 344 -8.81 5.76 10.80
N MET A 345 -8.59 4.64 10.08
CA MET A 345 -8.46 3.29 10.65
C MET A 345 -7.12 3.05 11.34
N GLY A 346 -6.08 3.82 11.03
CA GLY A 346 -4.81 3.80 11.74
C GLY A 346 -4.96 4.25 13.18
N ALA A 347 -5.71 5.34 13.39
CA ALA A 347 -6.08 5.84 14.70
C ALA A 347 -7.26 5.09 15.37
N GLY A 348 -7.73 3.97 14.80
CA GLY A 348 -8.73 3.09 15.41
C GLY A 348 -10.20 3.33 15.03
N ASN A 349 -10.50 4.27 14.13
CA ASN A 349 -11.88 4.50 13.68
C ASN A 349 -12.29 3.48 12.62
N THR A 350 -13.42 2.81 12.79
CA THR A 350 -14.00 1.87 11.83
C THR A 350 -15.38 2.35 11.38
N HIS A 351 -15.99 1.74 10.37
CA HIS A 351 -17.40 2.03 10.04
C HIS A 351 -18.41 1.56 11.09
N MET A 352 -17.95 0.90 12.16
CA MET A 352 -18.76 0.41 13.28
C MET A 352 -18.52 1.17 14.59
N SER A 353 -17.41 1.92 14.72
CA SER A 353 -16.98 2.52 16.00
C SER A 353 -15.97 3.66 15.83
N GLY A 354 -15.97 4.61 16.77
CA GLY A 354 -15.08 5.77 16.78
C GLY A 354 -15.76 7.06 16.26
N ASP A 355 -15.17 8.21 16.55
CA ASP A 355 -15.78 9.52 16.28
C ASP A 355 -15.99 9.78 14.78
N TYR A 356 -15.13 9.19 13.94
CA TYR A 356 -15.19 9.32 12.48
C TYR A 356 -15.91 8.14 11.79
N ALA A 357 -16.73 7.36 12.52
CA ALA A 357 -17.34 6.14 11.97
C ALA A 357 -18.22 6.36 10.72
N ASP A 358 -19.00 7.45 10.67
CA ASP A 358 -19.78 7.81 9.47
C ASP A 358 -18.86 8.20 8.29
N ASN A 359 -17.74 8.88 8.54
CA ASN A 359 -16.76 9.18 7.50
C ASN A 359 -16.14 7.91 6.93
N VAL A 360 -15.75 6.97 7.81
CA VAL A 360 -15.21 5.65 7.39
C VAL A 360 -16.25 4.85 6.62
N TYR A 361 -17.49 4.78 7.13
CA TYR A 361 -18.61 4.11 6.46
C TYR A 361 -18.83 4.65 5.03
N ARG A 362 -18.97 5.96 4.86
CA ARG A 362 -19.19 6.56 3.54
C ARG A 362 -18.02 6.32 2.59
N GLY A 363 -16.79 6.45 3.06
CA GLY A 363 -15.59 6.22 2.23
C GLY A 363 -15.44 4.75 1.80
N LEU A 364 -15.69 3.82 2.73
CA LEU A 364 -15.68 2.39 2.43
C LEU A 364 -16.80 2.02 1.45
N ALA A 365 -18.02 2.52 1.69
CA ALA A 365 -19.16 2.35 0.78
C ALA A 365 -18.87 2.89 -0.62
N TYR A 366 -18.22 4.06 -0.75
CA TYR A 366 -17.77 4.59 -2.03
C TYR A 366 -16.81 3.63 -2.75
N LEU A 367 -15.78 3.14 -2.06
CA LEU A 367 -14.81 2.22 -2.67
C LEU A 367 -15.45 0.90 -3.13
N ILE A 368 -16.31 0.30 -2.29
CA ILE A 368 -17.00 -0.96 -2.62
C ILE A 368 -17.94 -0.77 -3.83
N GLN A 369 -18.73 0.30 -3.85
CA GLN A 369 -19.68 0.60 -4.94
C GLN A 369 -18.98 0.95 -6.27
N ASN A 370 -17.76 1.50 -6.20
CA ASN A 370 -16.96 1.86 -7.38
C ASN A 370 -15.86 0.82 -7.72
N GLN A 371 -15.89 -0.37 -7.10
CA GLN A 371 -14.97 -1.45 -7.44
C GLN A 371 -15.35 -2.08 -8.78
N ASN A 372 -14.42 -2.05 -9.74
CA ASN A 372 -14.62 -2.57 -11.09
C ASN A 372 -14.98 -4.08 -11.07
N PRO A 373 -15.69 -4.60 -12.10
CA PRO A 373 -16.01 -6.03 -12.20
C PRO A 373 -14.77 -6.94 -12.17
N ASP A 374 -13.63 -6.43 -12.63
CA ASP A 374 -12.33 -7.11 -12.57
C ASP A 374 -11.61 -6.92 -11.21
N GLY A 375 -12.33 -6.51 -10.16
CA GLY A 375 -11.82 -6.30 -8.81
C GLY A 375 -10.95 -5.05 -8.61
N SER A 376 -10.62 -4.31 -9.67
CA SER A 376 -9.76 -3.13 -9.55
C SER A 376 -10.46 -2.01 -8.76
N LEU A 377 -9.69 -1.38 -7.87
CA LEU A 377 -10.10 -0.19 -7.10
C LEU A 377 -9.45 1.10 -7.63
N SER A 378 -8.86 1.08 -8.83
CA SER A 378 -8.18 2.24 -9.41
C SER A 378 -9.09 3.44 -9.72
N GLY A 379 -10.40 3.21 -9.88
CA GLY A 379 -11.35 4.21 -10.36
C GLY A 379 -10.97 4.72 -11.76
N GLU A 380 -11.13 6.02 -12.00
CA GLU A 380 -10.74 6.64 -13.27
C GLU A 380 -9.24 7.00 -13.39
N ALA A 381 -8.39 6.53 -12.47
CA ALA A 381 -6.99 6.95 -12.40
C ALA A 381 -6.20 6.63 -13.69
N THR A 382 -5.34 7.56 -14.11
CA THR A 382 -4.50 7.38 -15.31
C THR A 382 -3.35 6.41 -15.05
N ILE A 383 -2.73 5.87 -16.12
CA ILE A 383 -1.70 4.80 -16.08
C ILE A 383 -0.65 4.95 -14.96
N TYR A 384 -0.07 6.14 -14.78
CA TYR A 384 0.97 6.40 -13.76
C TYR A 384 0.45 6.48 -12.31
N ALA A 385 -0.87 6.53 -12.11
CA ALA A 385 -1.53 6.58 -10.81
C ALA A 385 -2.40 5.34 -10.52
N ALA A 386 -2.83 4.59 -11.55
CA ALA A 386 -3.83 3.53 -11.43
C ALA A 386 -3.46 2.43 -10.43
N SER A 387 -2.22 1.92 -10.49
CA SER A 387 -1.75 0.88 -9.54
C SER A 387 -1.73 1.40 -8.11
N TYR A 388 -1.18 2.61 -7.86
CA TYR A 388 -1.22 3.23 -6.53
C TYR A 388 -2.65 3.43 -6.02
N CYS A 389 -3.56 3.91 -6.88
CA CYS A 389 -4.95 4.14 -6.49
C CYS A 389 -5.65 2.84 -6.11
N HIS A 390 -5.41 1.77 -6.88
CA HIS A 390 -5.91 0.45 -6.55
C HIS A 390 -5.28 -0.09 -5.26
N SER A 391 -3.96 -0.01 -5.07
CA SER A 391 -3.30 -0.62 -3.92
C SER A 391 -3.60 0.11 -2.60
N MET A 392 -3.68 1.43 -2.60
CA MET A 392 -4.07 2.24 -1.43
C MET A 392 -5.53 1.95 -1.02
N ALA A 393 -6.44 1.86 -1.99
CA ALA A 393 -7.84 1.51 -1.75
C ALA A 393 -8.03 0.03 -1.37
N ALA A 394 -7.28 -0.89 -1.98
CA ALA A 394 -7.30 -2.31 -1.62
C ALA A 394 -6.82 -2.51 -0.19
N LEU A 395 -5.73 -1.85 0.21
CA LEU A 395 -5.21 -1.91 1.57
C LEU A 395 -6.23 -1.38 2.58
N SER A 396 -6.92 -0.26 2.28
CA SER A 396 -7.95 0.28 3.18
C SER A 396 -9.14 -0.68 3.34
N VAL A 397 -9.62 -1.29 2.25
CA VAL A 397 -10.71 -2.28 2.33
C VAL A 397 -10.27 -3.54 3.09
N CYS A 398 -9.02 -4.00 2.91
CA CYS A 398 -8.46 -5.13 3.66
C CYS A 398 -8.30 -4.82 5.15
N GLU A 399 -7.79 -3.64 5.53
CA GLU A 399 -7.74 -3.26 6.94
C GLU A 399 -9.14 -3.17 7.55
N ALA A 400 -10.13 -2.61 6.85
CA ALA A 400 -11.52 -2.60 7.31
C ALA A 400 -12.04 -4.04 7.54
N ALA A 401 -11.78 -4.95 6.61
CA ALA A 401 -12.16 -6.36 6.73
C ALA A 401 -11.52 -7.03 7.96
N VAL A 402 -10.23 -6.79 8.22
CA VAL A 402 -9.53 -7.32 9.42
C VAL A 402 -10.10 -6.73 10.71
N MET A 403 -10.34 -5.42 10.76
CA MET A 403 -10.76 -4.72 11.97
C MET A 403 -12.22 -4.98 12.36
N THR A 404 -13.07 -5.38 11.42
CA THR A 404 -14.54 -5.44 11.62
C THR A 404 -15.17 -6.81 11.34
N GLY A 405 -14.54 -7.65 10.51
CA GLY A 405 -15.18 -8.86 10.00
C GLY A 405 -16.37 -8.61 9.05
N ASP A 406 -16.55 -7.37 8.55
CA ASP A 406 -17.66 -7.02 7.67
C ASP A 406 -17.61 -7.81 6.35
N ALA A 407 -18.69 -8.54 6.06
CA ALA A 407 -18.78 -9.41 4.88
C ALA A 407 -18.64 -8.66 3.54
N SER A 408 -19.08 -7.40 3.47
CA SER A 408 -18.96 -6.56 2.27
C SER A 408 -17.52 -6.09 2.07
N ALA A 409 -16.82 -5.76 3.18
CA ALA A 409 -15.40 -5.47 3.15
C ALA A 409 -14.59 -6.71 2.74
N ILE A 410 -14.87 -7.89 3.33
CA ILE A 410 -14.19 -9.16 3.01
C ILE A 410 -14.35 -9.52 1.52
N GLU A 411 -15.55 -9.47 0.95
CA GLU A 411 -15.75 -9.80 -0.48
C GLU A 411 -15.09 -8.77 -1.42
N SER A 412 -15.15 -7.47 -1.07
CA SER A 412 -14.45 -6.42 -1.82
C SER A 412 -12.92 -6.60 -1.76
N SER A 413 -12.37 -6.97 -0.61
CA SER A 413 -10.97 -7.36 -0.43
C SER A 413 -10.60 -8.57 -1.27
N ARG A 414 -11.43 -9.63 -1.28
CA ARG A 414 -11.19 -10.85 -2.06
C ARG A 414 -11.06 -10.51 -3.55
N ARG A 415 -12.00 -9.72 -4.09
CA ARG A 415 -11.96 -9.21 -5.47
C ARG A 415 -10.73 -8.32 -5.73
N ALA A 416 -10.32 -7.49 -4.76
CA ALA A 416 -9.16 -6.62 -4.89
C ALA A 416 -7.85 -7.43 -4.95
N ILE A 417 -7.72 -8.45 -4.11
CA ILE A 417 -6.57 -9.36 -4.08
C ILE A 417 -6.51 -10.21 -5.37
N ASP A 418 -7.65 -10.67 -5.89
CA ASP A 418 -7.73 -11.31 -7.21
C ASP A 418 -7.20 -10.39 -8.34
N HIS A 419 -7.34 -9.07 -8.21
CA HIS A 419 -6.76 -8.09 -9.13
C HIS A 419 -5.25 -7.93 -8.91
N THR A 420 -4.80 -7.69 -7.66
CA THR A 420 -3.38 -7.66 -7.29
C THR A 420 -2.64 -8.88 -7.83
N ILE A 421 -3.14 -10.09 -7.61
CA ILE A 421 -2.50 -11.34 -8.06
C ILE A 421 -2.43 -11.42 -9.58
N ARG A 422 -3.51 -11.04 -10.31
CA ARG A 422 -3.49 -11.03 -11.79
C ARG A 422 -2.53 -10.01 -12.39
N MET A 423 -2.24 -8.93 -11.66
CA MET A 423 -1.32 -7.87 -12.07
C MET A 423 0.15 -8.18 -11.73
N GLN A 424 0.41 -9.16 -10.86
CA GLN A 424 1.77 -9.56 -10.50
C GLN A 424 2.49 -10.18 -11.70
N HIS A 425 3.73 -9.76 -11.95
CA HIS A 425 4.54 -10.35 -13.02
C HIS A 425 5.03 -11.76 -12.61
N PRO A 426 4.75 -12.83 -13.38
CA PRO A 426 5.01 -14.20 -12.94
C PRO A 426 6.50 -14.50 -12.72
N VAL A 427 7.40 -14.01 -13.60
CA VAL A 427 8.85 -14.29 -13.49
C VAL A 427 9.52 -13.47 -12.38
N THR A 428 9.40 -12.13 -12.38
CA THR A 428 10.07 -11.26 -11.39
C THR A 428 9.37 -11.21 -10.03
N GLY A 429 8.04 -11.34 -10.00
CA GLY A 429 7.21 -11.18 -8.80
C GLY A 429 6.81 -9.73 -8.47
N GLY A 430 7.17 -8.76 -9.31
CA GLY A 430 6.87 -7.33 -9.08
C GLY A 430 5.57 -6.83 -9.72
N TRP A 431 5.25 -5.56 -9.45
CA TRP A 431 4.11 -4.81 -10.01
C TRP A 431 4.55 -3.45 -10.54
N ARG A 432 3.80 -2.90 -11.49
CA ARG A 432 4.06 -1.55 -12.05
C ARG A 432 2.76 -0.87 -12.50
N TYR A 433 2.68 -0.38 -13.73
CA TYR A 433 1.53 0.39 -14.23
C TYR A 433 0.60 -0.45 -15.12
N THR A 434 1.14 -1.48 -15.77
CA THR A 434 0.42 -2.36 -16.68
C THR A 434 0.73 -3.83 -16.41
N ARG A 435 -0.21 -4.71 -16.77
CA ARG A 435 -0.04 -6.15 -16.62
C ARG A 435 1.11 -6.63 -17.51
N GLY A 436 2.08 -7.34 -16.92
CA GLY A 436 3.27 -7.82 -17.63
C GLY A 436 4.46 -6.85 -17.62
N ASP A 437 4.36 -5.68 -16.98
CA ASP A 437 5.54 -4.91 -16.60
C ASP A 437 6.42 -5.73 -15.62
N PRO A 438 7.76 -5.76 -15.75
CA PRO A 438 8.65 -6.50 -14.85
C PRO A 438 8.61 -6.07 -13.37
N GLY A 439 8.02 -4.92 -13.07
CA GLY A 439 7.87 -4.38 -11.73
C GLY A 439 8.77 -3.18 -11.42
N ASP A 440 8.41 -2.43 -10.39
CA ASP A 440 9.27 -1.49 -9.69
C ASP A 440 9.05 -1.58 -8.16
N LEU A 441 10.04 -1.14 -7.39
CA LEU A 441 9.98 -1.29 -5.93
C LEU A 441 8.91 -0.39 -5.29
N SER A 442 8.57 0.77 -5.87
CA SER A 442 7.57 1.68 -5.29
C SER A 442 6.12 1.20 -5.44
N GLN A 443 5.86 0.24 -6.32
CA GLN A 443 4.59 -0.48 -6.35
C GLN A 443 4.64 -1.73 -5.47
N LEU A 444 5.82 -2.33 -5.29
CA LEU A 444 5.99 -3.55 -4.50
C LEU A 444 5.56 -3.36 -3.04
N GLY A 445 5.99 -2.29 -2.37
CA GLY A 445 5.69 -2.07 -0.95
C GLY A 445 4.18 -2.05 -0.67
N TRP A 446 3.42 -1.31 -1.50
CA TRP A 446 1.96 -1.28 -1.40
C TRP A 446 1.31 -2.64 -1.67
N GLN A 447 1.74 -3.34 -2.71
CA GLN A 447 1.13 -4.62 -3.08
C GLN A 447 1.50 -5.72 -2.07
N ALA A 448 2.67 -5.66 -1.44
CA ALA A 448 3.05 -6.52 -0.32
C ALA A 448 2.14 -6.29 0.90
N MET A 449 1.87 -5.03 1.26
CA MET A 449 0.91 -4.70 2.34
C MET A 449 -0.52 -5.17 2.02
N VAL A 450 -0.97 -5.06 0.75
CA VAL A 450 -2.29 -5.59 0.33
C VAL A 450 -2.37 -7.10 0.49
N LEU A 451 -1.30 -7.83 0.16
CA LEU A 451 -1.25 -9.29 0.35
C LEU A 451 -1.23 -9.67 1.85
N ASP A 452 -0.46 -8.97 2.67
CA ASP A 452 -0.43 -9.20 4.14
C ASP A 452 -1.81 -8.94 4.78
N ALA A 453 -2.39 -7.76 4.56
CA ALA A 453 -3.73 -7.42 5.05
C ALA A 453 -4.81 -8.38 4.52
N GLY A 454 -4.66 -8.86 3.27
CA GLY A 454 -5.52 -9.88 2.70
C GLY A 454 -5.45 -11.22 3.42
N LYS A 455 -4.23 -11.73 3.70
CA LYS A 455 -4.04 -12.95 4.48
C LYS A 455 -4.66 -12.82 5.88
N ARG A 456 -4.47 -11.67 6.52
CA ARG A 456 -5.04 -11.35 7.84
C ARG A 456 -6.57 -11.27 7.84
N ALA A 457 -7.18 -10.89 6.72
CA ALA A 457 -8.64 -10.92 6.50
C ALA A 457 -9.19 -12.34 6.20
N GLY A 458 -8.36 -13.38 6.33
CA GLY A 458 -8.74 -14.78 6.06
C GLY A 458 -8.74 -15.14 4.57
N ILE A 459 -8.23 -14.29 3.69
CA ILE A 459 -8.25 -14.50 2.24
C ILE A 459 -7.03 -15.32 1.82
N SER A 460 -7.27 -16.44 1.14
CA SER A 460 -6.21 -17.36 0.73
C SER A 460 -5.28 -16.75 -0.34
N ILE A 461 -3.97 -16.80 -0.09
CA ILE A 461 -2.95 -16.27 -0.99
C ILE A 461 -1.91 -17.37 -1.23
N ARG A 462 -1.64 -17.65 -2.52
CA ARG A 462 -0.72 -18.72 -2.94
C ARG A 462 0.73 -18.37 -2.56
N ARG A 463 1.48 -19.39 -2.12
CA ARG A 463 2.92 -19.32 -1.78
C ARG A 463 3.74 -18.58 -2.86
N ASP A 464 3.51 -18.91 -4.13
CA ASP A 464 4.20 -18.31 -5.29
C ASP A 464 4.10 -16.78 -5.37
N ASN A 465 2.95 -16.22 -4.96
CA ASN A 465 2.71 -14.78 -5.02
C ASN A 465 3.59 -14.06 -3.97
N VAL A 466 3.69 -14.63 -2.77
CA VAL A 466 4.56 -14.15 -1.67
C VAL A 466 6.03 -14.36 -2.02
N ALA A 467 6.39 -15.54 -2.54
CA ALA A 467 7.73 -15.82 -3.03
C ALA A 467 8.13 -14.85 -4.17
N GLY A 468 7.15 -14.32 -4.91
CA GLY A 468 7.30 -13.20 -5.84
C GLY A 468 7.82 -11.92 -5.19
N VAL A 469 7.24 -11.51 -4.06
CA VAL A 469 7.68 -10.32 -3.30
C VAL A 469 9.15 -10.45 -2.89
N ALA A 470 9.50 -11.57 -2.23
CA ALA A 470 10.87 -11.82 -1.79
C ALA A 470 11.87 -11.91 -2.97
N ARG A 471 11.45 -12.48 -4.10
CA ARG A 471 12.27 -12.59 -5.31
C ARG A 471 12.50 -11.23 -5.98
N PHE A 472 11.49 -10.36 -6.02
CA PHE A 472 11.65 -8.99 -6.51
C PHE A 472 12.54 -8.16 -5.57
N LEU A 473 12.34 -8.23 -4.25
CA LEU A 473 13.21 -7.56 -3.26
C LEU A 473 14.68 -7.92 -3.46
N ARG A 474 15.00 -9.21 -3.66
CA ARG A 474 16.38 -9.65 -3.98
C ARG A 474 16.91 -9.03 -5.27
N SER A 475 16.07 -8.85 -6.30
CA SER A 475 16.48 -8.32 -7.61
C SER A 475 16.85 -6.83 -7.60
N VAL A 476 16.38 -6.06 -6.60
CA VAL A 476 16.67 -4.63 -6.44
C VAL A 476 17.70 -4.31 -5.34
N ARG A 477 18.30 -5.32 -4.69
CA ARG A 477 19.36 -5.11 -3.68
C ARG A 477 20.63 -4.55 -4.33
N ALA A 478 21.32 -3.70 -3.58
CA ALA A 478 22.55 -3.03 -3.95
C ALA A 478 23.43 -2.78 -2.71
N GLY A 479 24.64 -2.26 -2.93
CA GLY A 479 25.63 -2.06 -1.86
C GLY A 479 26.14 -3.40 -1.32
N SER A 480 26.23 -3.53 -0.01
CA SER A 480 26.46 -4.80 0.70
C SER A 480 25.20 -5.65 0.89
N GLY A 481 24.05 -5.17 0.39
CA GLY A 481 22.72 -5.78 0.50
C GLY A 481 21.69 -4.87 1.18
N GLY A 482 22.15 -3.81 1.87
CA GLY A 482 21.31 -2.87 2.60
C GLY A 482 20.69 -1.75 1.75
N LEU A 483 21.18 -1.50 0.54
CA LEU A 483 20.64 -0.47 -0.34
C LEU A 483 19.68 -1.06 -1.38
N ALA A 484 18.76 -0.25 -1.90
CA ALA A 484 17.90 -0.66 -3.00
C ALA A 484 17.72 0.39 -4.10
N CYS A 485 17.51 -0.09 -5.32
CA CYS A 485 17.18 0.70 -6.52
C CYS A 485 15.69 0.62 -6.86
N TYR A 486 15.21 1.50 -7.74
CA TYR A 486 13.80 1.54 -8.16
C TYR A 486 13.47 0.36 -9.08
N ARG A 487 14.37 0.00 -10.00
CA ARG A 487 14.34 -1.23 -10.81
C ARG A 487 15.74 -1.86 -10.89
N PRO A 488 15.86 -3.18 -11.13
CA PRO A 488 17.15 -3.86 -11.22
C PRO A 488 18.12 -3.19 -12.20
N GLY A 489 19.36 -2.95 -11.75
CA GLY A 489 20.41 -2.27 -12.52
C GLY A 489 20.38 -0.74 -12.50
N GLU A 490 19.40 -0.11 -11.85
CA GLU A 490 19.36 1.35 -11.67
C GLU A 490 20.16 1.82 -10.44
N ALA A 491 20.33 3.14 -10.32
CA ALA A 491 20.94 3.77 -9.16
C ALA A 491 20.07 3.59 -7.89
N THR A 492 20.74 3.45 -6.75
CA THR A 492 20.09 3.40 -5.42
C THR A 492 19.48 4.74 -5.05
N SER A 493 18.39 4.74 -4.29
CA SER A 493 17.83 5.96 -3.70
C SER A 493 17.30 5.71 -2.29
N ARG A 494 17.34 6.72 -1.41
CA ARG A 494 16.94 6.57 0.00
C ARG A 494 15.50 6.10 0.16
N THR A 495 14.61 6.59 -0.71
CA THR A 495 13.21 6.17 -0.76
C THR A 495 13.08 4.67 -1.03
N MET A 496 13.82 4.16 -2.00
CA MET A 496 13.82 2.74 -2.37
C MET A 496 14.52 1.89 -1.31
N THR A 497 15.65 2.33 -0.75
CA THR A 497 16.29 1.68 0.41
C THR A 497 15.33 1.55 1.60
N ALA A 498 14.60 2.63 1.93
CA ALA A 498 13.64 2.63 3.04
C ALA A 498 12.46 1.68 2.78
N GLU A 499 11.86 1.73 1.59
CA GLU A 499 10.75 0.85 1.21
C GLU A 499 11.17 -0.63 1.17
N ALA A 500 12.37 -0.94 0.67
CA ALA A 500 12.93 -2.29 0.74
C ALA A 500 13.13 -2.75 2.19
N LEU A 501 13.77 -1.94 3.05
CA LEU A 501 14.03 -2.33 4.44
C LEU A 501 12.73 -2.51 5.22
N ALA A 502 11.79 -1.57 5.10
CA ALA A 502 10.46 -1.67 5.70
C ALA A 502 9.74 -2.95 5.26
N THR A 503 9.70 -3.22 3.95
CA THR A 503 9.02 -4.42 3.42
C THR A 503 9.70 -5.70 3.91
N ARG A 504 11.04 -5.76 3.94
CA ARG A 504 11.79 -6.94 4.43
C ARG A 504 11.49 -7.26 5.90
N LEU A 505 11.51 -6.24 6.75
CA LEU A 505 11.17 -6.38 8.17
C LEU A 505 9.68 -6.75 8.35
N LEU A 506 8.78 -6.13 7.60
CA LEU A 506 7.34 -6.42 7.61
C LEU A 506 6.91 -7.74 6.95
N ILE A 507 7.82 -8.49 6.31
CA ILE A 507 7.57 -9.89 5.91
C ILE A 507 8.33 -10.89 6.81
N GLY A 508 8.99 -10.42 7.86
CA GLY A 508 9.74 -11.26 8.79
C GLY A 508 11.09 -11.76 8.28
N GLU A 509 11.70 -11.12 7.27
CA GLU A 509 13.04 -11.49 6.83
C GLU A 509 14.09 -11.18 7.92
N ASP A 510 14.94 -12.15 8.27
CA ASP A 510 16.14 -11.93 9.08
C ASP A 510 17.17 -11.10 8.27
N VAL A 511 17.09 -9.78 8.39
CA VAL A 511 17.97 -8.84 7.68
C VAL A 511 19.32 -8.77 8.41
N PRO A 512 20.45 -9.09 7.75
CA PRO A 512 21.76 -9.05 8.39
C PRO A 512 22.12 -7.67 8.94
N GLU A 513 22.69 -7.61 10.14
CA GLU A 513 23.13 -6.38 10.84
C GLU A 513 23.96 -5.43 9.95
N ARG A 514 24.83 -5.98 9.08
CA ARG A 514 25.62 -5.18 8.12
C ARG A 514 24.76 -4.45 7.07
N GLU A 515 23.64 -5.05 6.67
CA GLU A 515 22.70 -4.50 5.68
C GLU A 515 21.82 -3.44 6.34
N ILE A 516 21.37 -3.70 7.58
CA ILE A 516 20.69 -2.72 8.45
C ILE A 516 21.57 -1.47 8.63
N ALA A 517 22.81 -1.62 9.11
CA ALA A 517 23.73 -0.51 9.33
C ALA A 517 24.17 0.21 8.04
N GLU A 518 24.11 -0.43 6.87
CA GLU A 518 24.29 0.23 5.58
C GLU A 518 23.08 1.08 5.20
N ALA A 519 21.87 0.54 5.38
CA ALA A 519 20.62 1.24 5.11
C ALA A 519 20.48 2.48 5.99
N GLU A 520 20.56 2.35 7.31
CA GLU A 520 20.47 3.45 8.29
C GLU A 520 21.42 4.60 7.94
N ARG A 521 22.71 4.29 7.73
CA ARG A 521 23.73 5.28 7.39
C ARG A 521 23.39 6.04 6.12
N TYR A 522 22.66 5.42 5.20
CA TYR A 522 22.19 6.06 3.98
C TYR A 522 20.89 6.86 4.18
N LEU A 523 19.94 6.37 4.98
CA LEU A 523 18.69 7.06 5.30
C LEU A 523 18.95 8.35 6.11
N LEU A 524 19.75 8.25 7.18
CA LEU A 524 20.08 9.34 8.10
C LEU A 524 20.89 10.50 7.46
N GLN A 525 21.35 10.35 6.21
CA GLN A 525 21.93 11.47 5.43
C GLN A 525 20.87 12.49 4.97
N SER A 526 19.58 12.17 5.09
CA SER A 526 18.47 13.05 4.69
C SER A 526 17.33 12.91 5.69
N LEU A 527 17.53 13.45 6.89
CA LEU A 527 16.50 13.51 7.94
C LEU A 527 15.30 14.36 7.50
N PRO A 528 14.09 14.15 8.08
CA PRO A 528 12.97 15.06 7.91
C PRO A 528 13.34 16.52 8.16
N GLY A 529 12.78 17.43 7.35
CA GLY A 529 13.17 18.84 7.30
C GLY A 529 14.45 19.16 6.52
N SER A 530 15.17 18.15 6.01
CA SER A 530 16.33 18.36 5.11
C SER A 530 15.87 18.47 3.65
N GLY A 531 15.99 19.68 3.07
CA GLY A 531 15.62 19.92 1.67
C GLY A 531 14.11 20.02 1.45
N GLN A 532 13.59 19.48 0.34
CA GLN A 532 12.15 19.42 0.09
C GLN A 532 11.54 18.21 0.78
N ASP A 533 10.47 18.43 1.55
CA ASP A 533 9.76 17.38 2.28
C ASP A 533 9.27 16.26 1.33
N ASN A 534 9.39 15.01 1.79
CA ASN A 534 9.06 13.83 1.01
C ASN A 534 8.37 12.79 1.90
N TYR A 535 7.07 13.00 2.18
CA TYR A 535 6.27 12.11 3.03
C TYR A 535 6.26 10.65 2.59
N TYR A 536 6.42 10.36 1.29
CA TYR A 536 6.53 8.99 0.81
C TYR A 536 7.81 8.31 1.32
N TYR A 537 8.94 9.01 1.22
CA TYR A 537 10.19 8.56 1.83
C TYR A 537 10.08 8.49 3.36
N TRP A 538 9.47 9.50 3.98
CA TRP A 538 9.39 9.56 5.43
C TRP A 538 8.53 8.45 6.03
N TYR A 539 7.42 8.10 5.40
CA TYR A 539 6.58 6.98 5.84
C TYR A 539 7.39 5.68 5.89
N TYR A 540 7.99 5.25 4.78
CA TYR A 540 8.77 4.00 4.75
C TYR A 540 10.02 4.04 5.62
N ALA A 541 10.70 5.19 5.76
CA ALA A 541 11.86 5.31 6.65
C ALA A 541 11.44 5.25 8.13
N THR A 542 10.29 5.84 8.48
CA THR A 542 9.69 5.74 9.82
C THR A 542 9.34 4.29 10.12
N VAL A 543 8.61 3.60 9.22
CA VAL A 543 8.26 2.17 9.39
C VAL A 543 9.49 1.28 9.51
N ALA A 544 10.50 1.47 8.66
CA ALA A 544 11.72 0.66 8.69
C ALA A 544 12.50 0.82 10.01
N LEU A 545 12.75 2.08 10.42
CA LEU A 545 13.55 2.35 11.62
C LEU A 545 12.75 2.08 12.90
N HIS A 546 11.43 2.29 12.88
CA HIS A 546 10.55 1.93 13.99
C HIS A 546 10.62 0.44 14.31
N GLN A 547 10.70 -0.45 13.31
CA GLN A 547 10.86 -1.88 13.56
C GLN A 547 12.21 -2.26 14.21
N LEU A 548 13.20 -1.36 14.24
CA LEU A 548 14.54 -1.61 14.80
C LEU A 548 14.74 -1.05 16.22
N GLN A 549 14.07 0.06 16.58
CA GLN A 549 14.09 0.69 17.92
C GLN A 549 15.48 1.07 18.47
N ASP A 550 16.42 1.45 17.60
CA ASP A 550 17.81 1.78 17.94
C ASP A 550 18.15 3.30 17.91
N ASP A 551 19.44 3.64 17.92
CA ASP A 551 19.94 5.02 17.77
C ASP A 551 19.53 5.69 16.45
N ALA A 552 19.36 4.91 15.36
CA ALA A 552 18.89 5.43 14.08
C ALA A 552 17.41 5.81 14.18
N TRP A 553 16.60 4.99 14.84
CA TRP A 553 15.21 5.32 15.17
C TRP A 553 15.09 6.60 15.98
N GLN A 554 15.81 6.72 17.09
CA GLN A 554 15.74 7.91 17.97
C GLN A 554 16.06 9.21 17.21
N ARG A 555 17.14 9.19 16.39
CA ARG A 555 17.56 10.33 15.58
C ARG A 555 16.56 10.68 14.48
N TRP A 556 16.00 9.66 13.83
CA TRP A 556 14.98 9.83 12.80
C TRP A 556 13.69 10.42 13.39
N ASN A 557 13.16 9.79 14.44
CA ASN A 557 11.92 10.17 15.10
C ASN A 557 11.98 11.60 15.66
N THR A 558 13.10 11.99 16.29
CA THR A 558 13.31 13.37 16.76
C THR A 558 13.17 14.39 15.63
N ALA A 559 13.79 14.15 14.47
CA ALA A 559 13.70 15.03 13.32
C ALA A 559 12.30 15.02 12.68
N LEU A 560 11.65 13.85 12.63
CA LEU A 560 10.28 13.66 12.13
C LEU A 560 9.28 14.49 12.94
N LYS A 561 9.25 14.31 14.27
CA LYS A 561 8.35 15.04 15.18
C LYS A 561 8.53 16.54 15.06
N ASN A 562 9.78 17.01 15.17
CA ASN A 562 10.12 18.43 15.01
C ASN A 562 9.62 19.00 13.68
N ARG A 563 9.73 18.25 12.57
CA ARG A 563 9.28 18.73 11.25
C ARG A 563 7.76 18.68 11.09
N LEU A 564 7.11 17.62 11.54
CA LEU A 564 5.65 17.47 11.46
C LEU A 564 4.94 18.55 12.26
N LEU A 565 5.26 18.67 13.55
CA LEU A 565 4.62 19.62 14.46
C LEU A 565 4.85 21.07 14.02
N ALA A 566 6.06 21.41 13.55
CA ALA A 566 6.37 22.76 13.08
C ALA A 566 5.79 23.12 11.69
N THR A 567 5.14 22.18 11.00
CA THR A 567 4.57 22.44 9.65
C THR A 567 3.10 22.04 9.48
N GLN A 568 2.48 21.47 10.51
CA GLN A 568 1.03 21.32 10.52
C GLN A 568 0.39 22.72 10.54
N ARG A 569 -0.72 22.87 9.80
CA ARG A 569 -1.51 24.10 9.75
C ARG A 569 -2.59 24.07 10.84
N PRO A 570 -3.18 25.23 11.19
CA PRO A 570 -4.29 25.28 12.15
C PRO A 570 -5.47 24.38 11.75
N ASP A 571 -5.76 24.30 10.45
CA ASP A 571 -6.78 23.40 9.88
C ASP A 571 -6.45 21.90 9.98
N GLY A 572 -5.34 21.52 10.61
CA GLY A 572 -4.88 20.14 10.75
C GLY A 572 -4.14 19.56 9.53
N SER A 573 -4.10 20.28 8.40
CA SER A 573 -3.47 19.80 7.16
C SER A 573 -1.96 20.05 7.10
N TRP A 574 -1.27 19.35 6.19
CA TRP A 574 0.12 19.67 5.83
C TRP A 574 0.25 20.30 4.43
N PRO A 575 1.20 21.23 4.22
CA PRO A 575 1.39 21.90 2.93
C PRO A 575 1.75 20.92 1.80
N ALA A 576 0.94 20.89 0.73
CA ALA A 576 1.18 20.10 -0.48
C ALA A 576 2.40 20.55 -1.32
N GLY A 577 3.32 21.36 -0.77
CA GLY A 577 4.56 21.84 -1.39
C GLY A 577 5.69 20.80 -1.46
N THR A 578 5.38 19.54 -1.16
CA THR A 578 6.32 18.41 -1.07
C THR A 578 6.68 17.83 -2.45
N VAL A 579 7.65 16.90 -2.48
CA VAL A 579 8.12 16.21 -3.70
C VAL A 579 6.96 15.59 -4.50
N TRP A 580 6.00 14.96 -3.81
CA TRP A 580 4.86 14.27 -4.44
C TRP A 580 3.51 14.97 -4.25
N GLY A 581 3.42 15.96 -3.35
CA GLY A 581 2.16 16.67 -3.03
C GLY A 581 1.53 17.43 -4.19
N GLY A 582 2.27 17.69 -5.27
CA GLY A 582 1.69 18.20 -6.51
C GLY A 582 0.72 17.21 -7.17
N TYR A 583 1.05 15.92 -7.17
CA TYR A 583 0.19 14.90 -7.75
C TYR A 583 -0.96 14.52 -6.83
N GLY A 584 -0.76 14.41 -5.51
CA GLY A 584 -1.80 13.94 -4.58
C GLY A 584 -2.60 15.05 -3.85
N GLY A 585 -2.16 16.30 -3.91
CA GLY A 585 -2.79 17.42 -3.21
C GLY A 585 -2.59 17.40 -1.69
N THR A 586 -3.37 18.21 -0.98
CA THR A 586 -3.39 18.29 0.49
C THR A 586 -3.87 17.00 1.13
N VAL A 587 -4.89 16.32 0.61
CA VAL A 587 -5.41 15.05 1.17
C VAL A 587 -4.32 13.97 1.21
N TYR A 588 -3.59 13.75 0.11
CA TYR A 588 -2.43 12.86 0.09
C TYR A 588 -1.36 13.28 1.10
N THR A 589 -1.05 14.58 1.13
CA THR A 589 0.03 15.12 1.97
C THR A 589 -0.30 14.96 3.45
N THR A 590 -1.52 15.30 3.86
CA THR A 590 -2.02 15.12 5.22
C THR A 590 -2.05 13.63 5.57
N SER A 591 -2.69 12.77 4.75
CA SER A 591 -2.78 11.34 5.06
C SER A 591 -1.39 10.69 5.23
N MET A 592 -0.44 10.96 4.32
CA MET A 592 0.93 10.44 4.44
C MET A 592 1.71 11.05 5.62
N ALA A 593 1.38 12.28 6.03
CA ALA A 593 1.93 12.90 7.23
C ALA A 593 1.34 12.27 8.52
N THR A 594 0.06 11.88 8.54
CA THR A 594 -0.62 11.20 9.66
C THR A 594 -0.16 9.74 9.82
N LEU A 595 0.04 9.02 8.71
CA LEU A 595 0.57 7.64 8.71
C LEU A 595 1.97 7.53 9.37
N CYS A 596 2.72 8.64 9.44
CA CYS A 596 4.04 8.67 10.08
C CYS A 596 3.95 8.48 11.61
N PRO A 597 3.33 9.38 12.42
CA PRO A 597 3.13 9.17 13.85
C PRO A 597 2.19 8.01 14.19
N GLU A 598 1.27 7.61 13.30
CA GLU A 598 0.52 6.37 13.52
C GLU A 598 1.41 5.13 13.61
N THR A 599 2.60 5.14 13.00
CA THR A 599 3.54 4.00 13.01
C THR A 599 3.84 3.50 14.43
N TYR A 600 3.83 4.38 15.45
CA TYR A 600 4.05 4.02 16.85
C TYR A 600 3.11 2.92 17.37
N TYR A 601 1.90 2.82 16.82
CA TYR A 601 0.85 1.88 17.24
C TYR A 601 0.24 1.05 16.08
N ARG A 602 0.40 1.48 14.83
CA ARG A 602 -0.14 0.83 13.63
C ARG A 602 0.62 -0.45 13.22
N HIS A 603 1.91 -0.52 13.54
CA HIS A 603 2.82 -1.60 13.18
C HIS A 603 3.58 -2.05 14.42
N ALA A 604 3.13 -3.09 15.10
CA ALA A 604 3.77 -3.63 16.29
C ALA A 604 5.21 -4.09 15.98
N ILE A 605 6.09 -4.01 16.99
CA ILE A 605 7.47 -4.46 16.88
C ILE A 605 7.49 -5.99 16.79
N ARG A 606 8.06 -6.54 15.72
CA ARG A 606 8.08 -7.98 15.47
C ARG A 606 9.09 -8.70 16.39
N ASP A 607 8.66 -9.81 16.99
CA ASP A 607 9.38 -10.54 18.05
C ASP A 607 10.78 -11.06 17.65
N SER A 608 11.11 -11.18 16.35
CA SER A 608 12.46 -11.47 15.89
C SER A 608 13.50 -10.44 16.39
N ASN A 609 13.08 -9.17 16.51
CA ASN A 609 13.95 -8.07 16.91
C ASN A 609 14.06 -7.90 18.43
N ALA A 610 13.24 -8.61 19.22
CA ALA A 610 13.44 -8.73 20.67
C ALA A 610 14.82 -9.35 21.02
N ARG A 611 15.48 -10.02 20.07
CA ARG A 611 16.85 -10.54 20.20
C ARG A 611 17.95 -9.50 19.90
N ILE A 612 17.63 -8.43 19.18
CA ILE A 612 18.58 -7.35 18.83
C ILE A 612 18.60 -6.29 19.95
N ALA A 613 17.44 -5.97 20.52
CA ALA A 613 17.30 -5.07 21.67
C ALA A 613 17.92 -5.61 22.99
N THR A 614 18.49 -6.82 23.00
CA THR A 614 19.10 -7.45 24.19
C THR A 614 20.54 -7.90 23.96
N ARG A 615 21.48 -6.96 23.78
CA ARG A 615 22.91 -7.19 24.07
C ARG A 615 23.51 -6.04 24.91
N PRO A 616 24.43 -6.34 25.83
CA PRO A 616 24.85 -5.45 26.93
C PRO A 616 25.84 -4.36 26.53
#